data_AF-A0A3M8WN69-F1
#
_entry.id   AF-A0A3M8WN69-F1
#
_cell.length_a   1.000
_cell.length_b   1.000
_cell.length_c   1.000
_cell.angle_alpha   90.00
_cell.angle_beta   90.00
_cell.angle_gamma   90.00
#
_symmetry.space_group_name_H-M   'P 1'
#
loop_
_entity.id
_entity.type
_entity.pdbx_description
1 polymer ?
#
loop_
_entity_poly.entity_id
_entity_poly.type
_entity_poly.pdbx_seq_one_letter_code
_entity_poly.pdbx_strand_id
1 'polypeptide(L)'
;MTILTPVRRMAVAAAVLAAMAVLTPQAAGADKPAVKVAQSANTQTKAYALANPEVVSVAATVCGSGYELSSVTPLPKGTDPKLRHATVFSYTKGGNDSGCSIMDNNLGSAQHMKLKVCNVRNTACDTDEGTFSQYAGPVYTSQPVCAHVTAQMWYEGTLYINYKSDYEYLCD
;
A
#
# COMPACT_ATOMS: atom_id res chain seq x y z
N MET A 1 -50.85 24.82 -50.29
CA MET A 1 -51.09 26.26 -50.04
C MET A 1 -52.57 26.42 -49.70
N THR A 2 -52.92 26.40 -48.41
CA THR A 2 -54.25 26.83 -47.94
C THR A 2 -54.14 27.30 -46.48
N ILE A 3 -54.59 28.54 -46.28
CA ILE A 3 -54.61 29.35 -45.05
C ILE A 3 -55.90 29.04 -44.28
N LEU A 4 -55.90 29.04 -42.94
CA LEU A 4 -57.02 29.53 -42.10
C LEU A 4 -56.71 29.47 -40.58
N THR A 5 -56.69 30.66 -39.97
CA THR A 5 -56.85 31.00 -38.54
C THR A 5 -58.31 31.50 -38.32
N PRO A 6 -58.90 31.74 -37.11
CA PRO A 6 -58.42 31.59 -35.71
C PRO A 6 -59.49 31.20 -34.61
N VAL A 7 -59.02 31.19 -33.34
CA VAL A 7 -59.69 31.47 -32.03
C VAL A 7 -60.78 30.54 -31.45
N ARG A 8 -60.49 29.96 -30.26
CA ARG A 8 -61.23 30.19 -28.99
C ARG A 8 -60.44 29.73 -27.77
N ARG A 9 -60.30 30.64 -26.80
CA ARG A 9 -59.69 30.44 -25.48
C ARG A 9 -60.67 29.70 -24.55
N MET A 10 -60.20 28.76 -23.75
CA MET A 10 -60.55 28.65 -22.31
C MET A 10 -59.44 27.90 -21.57
N ALA A 11 -59.04 28.47 -20.44
CA ALA A 11 -57.97 28.01 -19.57
C ALA A 11 -58.46 26.91 -18.63
N VAL A 12 -57.62 25.91 -18.36
CA VAL A 12 -57.54 25.28 -17.04
C VAL A 12 -56.05 25.07 -16.75
N ALA A 13 -55.57 25.77 -15.73
CA ALA A 13 -54.25 25.59 -15.16
C ALA A 13 -54.16 24.22 -14.49
N ALA A 14 -53.16 23.43 -14.85
CA ALA A 14 -52.69 22.33 -14.04
C ALA A 14 -51.18 22.52 -13.83
N ALA A 15 -50.82 22.94 -12.63
CA ALA A 15 -49.45 23.02 -12.18
C ALA A 15 -48.86 21.62 -12.11
N VAL A 16 -47.76 21.37 -12.82
CA VAL A 16 -46.86 20.25 -12.53
C VAL A 16 -45.46 20.82 -12.41
N LEU A 17 -44.95 20.77 -11.18
CA LEU A 17 -43.60 21.16 -10.82
C LEU A 17 -42.58 20.38 -11.67
N ALA A 18 -41.59 21.11 -12.17
CA ALA A 18 -40.40 20.57 -12.79
C ALA A 18 -39.57 19.77 -11.79
N ALA A 19 -39.13 18.58 -12.21
CA ALA A 19 -37.97 17.91 -11.62
C ALA A 19 -36.92 17.75 -12.73
N MET A 20 -36.01 18.71 -12.82
CA MET A 20 -34.76 18.51 -13.55
C MET A 20 -33.87 17.59 -12.72
N ALA A 21 -33.85 16.30 -13.07
CA ALA A 21 -32.87 15.37 -12.53
C ALA A 21 -31.52 15.66 -13.19
N VAL A 22 -30.64 16.33 -12.44
CA VAL A 22 -29.24 16.53 -12.77
C VAL A 22 -28.56 15.16 -12.86
N LEU A 23 -28.07 14.77 -14.03
CA LEU A 23 -27.12 13.67 -14.18
C LEU A 23 -25.76 14.16 -13.66
N THR A 24 -25.48 13.95 -12.37
CA THR A 24 -24.10 14.09 -11.86
C THR A 24 -23.32 12.82 -12.19
N PRO A 25 -22.08 12.90 -12.71
CA PRO A 25 -21.21 11.75 -12.83
C PRO A 25 -20.85 11.30 -11.41
N GLN A 26 -21.31 10.12 -11.00
CA GLN A 26 -20.84 9.49 -9.77
C GLN A 26 -19.45 8.93 -10.04
N ALA A 27 -18.42 9.77 -9.86
CA ALA A 27 -17.09 9.27 -9.59
C ALA A 27 -17.14 8.57 -8.23
N ALA A 28 -17.39 7.26 -8.25
CA ALA A 28 -17.25 6.41 -7.08
C ALA A 28 -15.77 6.41 -6.68
N GLY A 29 -15.38 7.36 -5.82
CA GLY A 29 -14.28 7.13 -4.91
C GLY A 29 -14.71 5.97 -4.02
N ALA A 30 -14.33 4.75 -4.39
CA ALA A 30 -14.38 3.64 -3.46
C ALA A 30 -13.61 4.10 -2.23
N ASP A 31 -14.27 4.14 -1.07
CA ASP A 31 -13.61 4.24 0.24
C ASP A 31 -12.56 3.13 0.28
N LYS A 32 -11.31 3.48 -0.05
CA LYS A 32 -10.19 2.53 0.01
C LYS A 32 -10.08 2.14 1.48
N PRO A 33 -10.07 0.84 1.82
CA PRO A 33 -9.94 0.44 3.21
C PRO A 33 -8.67 1.08 3.78
N ALA A 34 -8.86 1.94 4.77
CA ALA A 34 -7.76 2.54 5.49
C ALA A 34 -6.93 1.40 6.11
N VAL A 35 -5.67 1.30 5.72
CA VAL A 35 -4.79 0.28 6.30
C VAL A 35 -4.66 0.54 7.78
N LYS A 36 -4.88 -0.51 8.57
CA LYS A 36 -4.62 -0.46 10.00
C LYS A 36 -3.12 -0.32 10.21
N VAL A 37 -2.72 0.73 10.92
CA VAL A 37 -1.34 0.91 11.36
C VAL A 37 -1.26 0.41 12.80
N ALA A 38 -0.30 -0.47 13.08
CA ALA A 38 -0.12 -1.03 14.40
C ALA A 38 0.16 0.10 15.41
N GLN A 39 -0.37 -0.01 16.63
CA GLN A 39 -0.18 1.01 17.66
C GLN A 39 1.30 1.23 17.98
N SER A 40 2.09 0.15 17.93
CA SER A 40 3.52 0.12 18.17
C SER A 40 4.37 0.67 17.02
N ALA A 41 3.77 0.97 15.86
CA ALA A 41 4.49 1.58 14.75
C ALA A 41 5.10 2.93 15.15
N ASN A 42 6.34 3.18 14.74
CA ASN A 42 7.05 4.40 15.08
C ASN A 42 6.48 5.63 14.34
N THR A 43 6.90 6.83 14.77
CA THR A 43 6.43 8.10 14.19
C THR A 43 6.67 8.19 12.69
N GLN A 44 7.82 7.70 12.20
CA GLN A 44 8.13 7.69 10.77
C GLN A 44 7.14 6.82 9.97
N THR A 45 6.84 5.63 10.46
CA THR A 45 5.90 4.68 9.84
C THR A 45 4.50 5.27 9.78
N LYS A 46 4.04 5.86 10.89
CA LYS A 46 2.74 6.54 10.97
C LYS A 46 2.67 7.73 10.01
N ALA A 47 3.72 8.56 9.95
CA ALA A 47 3.80 9.68 9.03
C ALA A 47 3.81 9.23 7.56
N TYR A 48 4.55 8.16 7.23
CA TYR A 48 4.58 7.60 5.90
C TYR A 48 3.21 7.08 5.47
N ALA A 49 2.53 6.33 6.35
CA ALA A 49 1.20 5.79 6.09
C ALA A 49 0.16 6.90 5.87
N LEU A 50 0.23 7.98 6.65
CA LEU A 50 -0.63 9.15 6.46
C LEU A 50 -0.37 9.85 5.11
N ALA A 51 0.89 9.95 4.70
CA ALA A 51 1.27 10.60 3.44
C ALA A 51 1.02 9.71 2.21
N ASN A 52 1.04 8.39 2.35
CA ASN A 52 0.98 7.43 1.25
C ASN A 52 -0.03 6.30 1.52
N PRO A 53 -1.30 6.61 1.82
CA PRO A 53 -2.28 5.59 2.23
C PRO A 53 -2.52 4.52 1.16
N GLU A 54 -2.43 4.89 -0.12
CA GLU A 54 -2.62 3.96 -1.23
C GLU A 54 -1.50 2.93 -1.36
N VAL A 55 -0.24 3.38 -1.25
CA VAL A 55 0.93 2.51 -1.36
C VAL A 55 0.91 1.46 -0.24
N VAL A 56 0.59 1.91 0.98
CA VAL A 56 0.45 1.03 2.13
C VAL A 56 -0.72 0.05 1.93
N SER A 57 -1.84 0.49 1.35
CA SER A 57 -3.02 -0.38 1.07
C SER A 57 -2.74 -1.48 0.07
N VAL A 58 -2.05 -1.15 -1.02
CA VAL A 58 -1.62 -2.13 -2.01
C VAL A 58 -0.67 -3.16 -1.38
N ALA A 59 0.34 -2.69 -0.64
CA ALA A 59 1.28 -3.59 0.04
C ALA A 59 0.59 -4.47 1.10
N ALA A 60 -0.36 -3.92 1.88
CA ALA A 60 -1.12 -4.71 2.86
C ALA A 60 -1.95 -5.83 2.21
N THR A 61 -2.50 -5.60 1.02
CA THR A 61 -3.29 -6.60 0.28
C THR A 61 -2.47 -7.83 -0.07
N VAL A 62 -1.16 -7.65 -0.33
CA VAL A 62 -0.24 -8.75 -0.66
C VAL A 62 0.00 -9.67 0.55
N CYS A 63 0.06 -9.13 1.77
CA CYS A 63 0.14 -9.91 3.01
C CYS A 63 -1.20 -10.58 3.39
N GLY A 64 -2.31 -10.07 2.84
CA GLY A 64 -3.65 -10.56 3.11
C GLY A 64 -4.32 -9.92 4.33
N SER A 65 -5.55 -10.37 4.62
CA SER A 65 -6.41 -9.73 5.62
C SER A 65 -5.93 -9.93 7.07
N GLY A 66 -6.11 -8.88 7.88
CA GLY A 66 -5.84 -8.90 9.33
C GLY A 66 -4.42 -8.49 9.70
N TYR A 67 -3.58 -8.18 8.71
CA TYR A 67 -2.27 -7.58 8.92
C TYR A 67 -2.37 -6.07 9.13
N GLU A 68 -1.57 -5.55 10.05
CA GLU A 68 -1.45 -4.14 10.39
C GLU A 68 -0.02 -3.68 10.11
N LEU A 69 0.15 -2.47 9.56
CA LEU A 69 1.47 -1.94 9.23
C LEU A 69 2.27 -1.69 10.51
N SER A 70 3.40 -2.37 10.68
CA SER A 70 4.28 -2.21 11.85
C SER A 70 5.51 -1.36 11.55
N SER A 71 6.07 -1.46 10.35
CA SER A 71 7.29 -0.74 9.96
C SER A 71 7.30 -0.37 8.48
N VAL A 72 7.87 0.81 8.19
CA VAL A 72 8.22 1.28 6.84
C VAL A 72 9.66 1.78 6.83
N THR A 73 10.49 1.14 6.02
CA THR A 73 11.90 1.47 5.85
C THR A 73 12.19 1.82 4.39
N PRO A 74 12.23 3.11 4.03
CA PRO A 74 12.78 3.57 2.75
C PRO A 74 14.28 3.26 2.67
N LEU A 75 14.74 2.78 1.52
CA LEU A 75 16.12 2.37 1.26
C LEU A 75 16.68 3.04 -0.01
N PRO A 76 17.97 3.44 -0.03
CA PRO A 76 18.98 3.22 1.00
C PRO A 76 18.73 4.04 2.28
N LYS A 77 19.00 3.44 3.45
CA LYS A 77 18.78 4.11 4.74
C LYS A 77 19.67 5.37 4.85
N GLY A 78 19.13 6.45 5.40
CA GLY A 78 19.85 7.72 5.55
C GLY A 78 19.83 8.62 4.31
N THR A 79 19.13 8.22 3.25
CA THR A 79 18.85 9.09 2.10
C THR A 79 17.48 9.76 2.23
N ASP A 80 17.24 10.84 1.47
CA ASP A 80 15.90 11.43 1.37
C ASP A 80 14.93 10.33 0.90
N PRO A 81 13.80 10.08 1.59
CA PRO A 81 12.81 9.09 1.18
C PRO A 81 12.29 9.26 -0.26
N LYS A 82 12.43 10.44 -0.87
CA LYS A 82 12.09 10.68 -2.29
C LYS A 82 13.12 10.11 -3.26
N LEU A 83 14.34 9.86 -2.81
CA LEU A 83 15.44 9.27 -3.58
C LEU A 83 15.61 7.77 -3.28
N ARG A 84 14.64 7.17 -2.60
CA ARG A 84 14.66 5.74 -2.27
C ARG A 84 14.62 4.90 -3.55
N HIS A 85 15.40 3.83 -3.56
CA HIS A 85 15.39 2.80 -4.59
C HIS A 85 14.39 1.68 -4.25
N ALA A 86 14.14 1.45 -2.96
CA ALA A 86 13.15 0.49 -2.50
C ALA A 86 12.48 0.95 -1.20
N THR A 87 11.35 0.33 -0.87
CA THR A 87 10.70 0.49 0.44
C THR A 87 10.40 -0.87 1.01
N VAL A 88 10.93 -1.16 2.20
CA VAL A 88 10.54 -2.37 2.95
C VAL A 88 9.32 -2.01 3.80
N PHE A 89 8.24 -2.74 3.59
CA PHE A 89 7.05 -2.73 4.43
C PHE A 89 7.03 -3.99 5.26
N SER A 90 6.79 -3.86 6.56
CA SER A 90 6.55 -4.99 7.44
C SER A 90 5.22 -4.83 8.14
N TYR A 91 4.51 -5.94 8.26
CA TYR A 91 3.18 -6.02 8.83
C TYR A 91 3.12 -7.11 9.89
N THR A 92 2.32 -6.89 10.92
CA THR A 92 2.04 -7.90 11.96
C THR A 92 0.56 -8.24 12.01
N LYS A 93 0.25 -9.46 12.45
CA LYS A 93 -1.12 -9.94 12.70
C LYS A 93 -1.19 -10.53 14.11
N GLY A 94 -2.29 -10.28 14.81
CA GLY A 94 -2.48 -10.73 16.19
C GLY A 94 -1.56 -10.03 17.19
N GLY A 95 -1.20 -8.76 16.97
CA GLY A 95 -0.25 -8.02 17.81
C GLY A 95 1.21 -8.35 17.51
N ASN A 96 1.57 -9.64 17.48
CA ASN A 96 2.87 -10.13 17.01
C ASN A 96 2.87 -11.66 16.81
N ASP A 97 1.74 -12.28 16.48
CA ASP A 97 1.65 -13.74 16.28
C ASP A 97 2.21 -14.16 14.92
N SER A 98 2.18 -13.26 13.95
CA SER A 98 2.68 -13.51 12.60
C SER A 98 3.17 -12.22 11.96
N GLY A 99 4.20 -12.34 11.13
CA GLY A 99 4.80 -11.27 10.36
C GLY A 99 4.69 -11.50 8.85
N CYS A 100 4.71 -10.41 8.10
CA CYS A 100 4.82 -10.41 6.65
C CYS A 100 5.64 -9.19 6.22
N SER A 101 6.66 -9.40 5.39
CA SER A 101 7.47 -8.33 4.81
C SER A 101 7.40 -8.33 3.29
N ILE A 102 7.42 -7.13 2.71
CA ILE A 102 7.45 -6.87 1.26
C ILE A 102 8.50 -5.81 0.99
N MET A 103 9.23 -5.95 -0.10
CA MET A 103 10.19 -4.95 -0.59
C MET A 103 9.67 -4.40 -1.92
N ASP A 104 9.14 -3.18 -1.89
CA ASP A 104 8.64 -2.45 -3.06
C ASP A 104 9.81 -1.88 -3.88
N ASN A 105 9.71 -1.97 -5.20
CA ASN A 105 10.70 -1.47 -6.15
C ASN A 105 10.32 -0.04 -6.58
N ASN A 106 11.14 0.94 -6.21
CA ASN A 106 10.89 2.35 -6.50
C ASN A 106 11.69 2.90 -7.70
N LEU A 107 12.38 2.04 -8.48
CA LEU A 107 13.18 2.46 -9.64
C LEU A 107 12.43 2.41 -10.98
N GLY A 108 11.22 1.83 -11.03
CA GLY A 108 10.39 1.78 -12.24
C GLY A 108 10.89 0.82 -13.34
N SER A 109 11.95 0.07 -13.08
CA SER A 109 12.49 -0.98 -13.95
C SER A 109 12.77 -2.24 -13.15
N ALA A 110 12.82 -3.40 -13.80
CA ALA A 110 13.07 -4.66 -13.13
C ALA A 110 14.47 -4.68 -12.49
N GLN A 111 14.52 -5.04 -11.21
CA GLN A 111 15.75 -5.14 -10.43
C GLN A 111 15.92 -6.56 -9.91
N HIS A 112 17.17 -6.98 -9.70
CA HIS A 112 17.39 -8.15 -8.87
C HIS A 112 17.19 -7.74 -7.41
N MET A 113 16.31 -8.44 -6.72
CA MET A 113 15.93 -8.14 -5.34
C MET A 113 15.96 -9.40 -4.53
N LYS A 114 16.33 -9.25 -3.26
CA LYS A 114 16.26 -10.30 -2.25
C LYS A 114 15.64 -9.72 -1.00
N LEU A 115 14.56 -10.35 -0.55
CA LEU A 115 13.97 -10.09 0.75
C LEU A 115 14.05 -11.36 1.59
N LYS A 116 14.61 -11.25 2.79
CA LYS A 116 14.77 -12.37 3.70
C LYS A 116 14.30 -11.98 5.10
N VAL A 117 13.49 -12.83 5.72
CA VAL A 117 13.05 -12.68 7.10
C VAL A 117 13.63 -13.84 7.90
N CYS A 118 14.25 -13.54 9.04
CA CYS A 118 14.77 -14.55 9.96
C CYS A 118 14.21 -14.32 11.36
N ASN A 119 13.96 -15.39 12.10
CA ASN A 119 13.74 -15.27 13.54
C ASN A 119 14.99 -14.68 14.25
N VAL A 120 14.83 -14.27 15.51
CA VAL A 120 15.89 -13.63 16.31
C VAL A 120 17.18 -14.44 16.42
N ARG A 121 17.10 -15.79 16.31
CA ARG A 121 18.26 -16.68 16.39
C ARG A 121 18.88 -17.02 15.02
N ASN A 122 18.31 -16.52 13.93
CA ASN A 122 18.65 -16.87 12.55
C ASN A 122 18.60 -18.38 12.26
N THR A 123 17.81 -19.14 13.02
CA THR A 123 17.67 -20.61 12.84
C THR A 123 16.53 -20.98 11.90
N ALA A 124 15.56 -20.07 11.73
CA ALA A 124 14.47 -20.19 10.77
C ALA A 124 14.43 -18.92 9.95
N CYS A 125 14.58 -19.06 8.63
CA CYS A 125 14.54 -17.95 7.70
C CYS A 125 13.83 -18.35 6.42
N ASP A 126 13.00 -17.45 5.92
CA ASP A 126 12.42 -17.54 4.58
C ASP A 126 12.96 -16.41 3.71
N THR A 127 12.99 -16.64 2.40
CA THR A 127 13.59 -15.72 1.43
C THR A 127 12.79 -15.73 0.15
N ASP A 128 12.56 -14.55 -0.39
CA ASP A 128 12.16 -14.35 -1.78
C ASP A 128 13.29 -13.63 -2.51
N GLU A 129 13.72 -14.19 -3.65
CA GLU A 129 14.84 -13.70 -4.42
C GLU A 129 14.60 -13.91 -5.91
N GLY A 130 14.86 -12.88 -6.71
CA GLY A 130 14.54 -12.92 -8.12
C GLY A 130 14.69 -11.57 -8.80
N THR A 131 14.17 -11.49 -10.02
CA THR A 131 14.13 -10.25 -10.82
C THR A 131 12.69 -9.74 -10.83
N PHE A 132 12.45 -8.60 -10.18
CA PHE A 132 11.10 -8.09 -9.95
C PHE A 132 10.96 -6.66 -10.48
N SER A 133 9.87 -6.43 -11.23
CA SER A 133 9.49 -5.09 -11.69
C SER A 133 8.70 -4.29 -10.66
N GLN A 134 8.07 -4.97 -9.69
CA GLN A 134 7.18 -4.33 -8.72
C GLN A 134 7.64 -4.53 -7.29
N TYR A 135 7.79 -5.77 -6.83
CA TYR A 135 8.20 -6.04 -5.45
C TYR A 135 8.78 -7.45 -5.30
N ALA A 136 9.58 -7.65 -4.24
CA ALA A 136 9.91 -8.96 -3.70
C ALA A 136 9.10 -9.22 -2.41
N GLY A 137 8.75 -10.48 -2.16
CA GLY A 137 7.84 -10.92 -1.11
C GLY A 137 6.46 -11.33 -1.66
N PRO A 138 5.47 -11.59 -0.78
CA PRO A 138 5.55 -11.49 0.67
C PRO A 138 6.41 -12.60 1.27
N VAL A 139 7.27 -12.24 2.24
CA VAL A 139 7.98 -13.21 3.07
C VAL A 139 7.30 -13.24 4.44
N TYR A 140 6.72 -14.40 4.77
CA TYR A 140 5.98 -14.59 6.01
C TYR A 140 6.90 -15.12 7.13
N THR A 141 6.50 -14.88 8.37
CA THR A 141 7.10 -15.54 9.55
C THR A 141 6.04 -15.79 10.61
N SER A 142 6.07 -16.96 11.25
CA SER A 142 5.29 -17.26 12.46
C SER A 142 6.05 -16.94 13.75
N GLN A 143 7.28 -16.43 13.63
CA GLN A 143 8.14 -16.04 14.75
C GLN A 143 8.62 -14.60 14.53
N PRO A 144 7.69 -13.61 14.47
CA PRO A 144 8.08 -12.23 14.20
C PRO A 144 8.78 -11.59 15.39
N VAL A 145 8.67 -12.10 16.62
CA VAL A 145 9.30 -11.48 17.79
C VAL A 145 10.81 -11.30 17.58
N CYS A 146 11.26 -10.03 17.56
CA CYS A 146 12.63 -9.63 17.24
C CYS A 146 13.18 -10.20 15.92
N ALA A 147 12.33 -10.52 14.96
CA ALA A 147 12.77 -11.03 13.67
C ALA A 147 13.55 -9.95 12.90
N HIS A 148 14.57 -10.41 12.17
CA HIS A 148 15.40 -9.57 11.32
C HIS A 148 14.91 -9.63 9.88
N VAL A 149 14.95 -8.50 9.20
CA VAL A 149 14.75 -8.40 7.76
C VAL A 149 16.05 -8.01 7.09
N THR A 150 16.39 -8.74 6.04
CA THR A 150 17.47 -8.41 5.11
C THR A 150 16.85 -8.05 3.78
N ALA A 151 17.24 -6.91 3.22
CA ALA A 151 16.81 -6.44 1.92
C ALA A 151 18.04 -6.12 1.06
N GLN A 152 18.12 -6.70 -0.12
CA GLN A 152 19.18 -6.43 -1.08
C GLN A 152 18.60 -6.09 -2.44
N MET A 153 19.27 -5.21 -3.17
CA MET A 153 18.87 -4.81 -4.53
C MET A 153 20.12 -4.50 -5.36
N TRP A 154 20.21 -5.13 -6.52
CA TRP A 154 21.32 -4.98 -7.44
C TRP A 154 20.90 -5.04 -8.90
N TYR A 155 21.73 -4.47 -9.75
CA TYR A 155 21.56 -4.43 -11.20
C TYR A 155 22.93 -4.53 -11.86
N GLU A 156 23.07 -5.40 -12.86
CA GLU A 156 24.34 -5.59 -13.60
C GLU A 156 25.56 -5.74 -12.68
N GLY A 157 25.40 -6.48 -11.57
CA GLY A 157 26.45 -6.73 -10.58
C GLY A 157 26.73 -5.59 -9.60
N THR A 158 26.07 -4.43 -9.73
CA THR A 158 26.21 -3.31 -8.79
C THR A 158 25.16 -3.40 -7.69
N LEU A 159 25.60 -3.57 -6.45
CA LEU A 159 24.75 -3.62 -5.25
C LEU A 159 24.55 -2.20 -4.71
N TYR A 160 23.31 -1.69 -4.73
CA TYR A 160 22.98 -0.36 -4.23
C TYR A 160 22.07 -0.38 -3.00
N ILE A 161 21.44 -1.51 -2.69
CA ILE A 161 20.84 -1.76 -1.37
C ILE A 161 21.49 -3.00 -0.75
N ASN A 162 22.02 -2.83 0.45
CA ASN A 162 22.44 -3.93 1.33
C ASN A 162 22.02 -3.60 2.75
N TYR A 163 20.78 -3.92 3.09
CA TYR A 163 20.14 -3.57 4.34
C TYR A 163 19.92 -4.81 5.20
N LYS A 164 20.21 -4.70 6.49
CA LYS A 164 19.79 -5.64 7.52
C LYS A 164 19.25 -4.85 8.71
N SER A 165 18.06 -5.20 9.17
CA SER A 165 17.46 -4.60 10.36
C SER A 165 18.12 -5.14 11.63
N ASP A 166 18.23 -4.31 12.66
CA ASP A 166 18.54 -4.79 14.01
C ASP A 166 17.35 -5.58 14.55
N TYR A 167 16.14 -5.00 14.52
CA TYR A 167 14.87 -5.68 14.78
C TYR A 167 13.80 -4.99 13.93
N GLU A 168 13.22 -5.70 12.95
CA GLU A 168 12.17 -5.12 12.09
C GLU A 168 10.79 -5.23 12.73
N TYR A 169 10.62 -6.24 13.56
CA TYR A 169 9.39 -6.58 14.26
C TYR A 169 9.54 -6.32 15.76
N LEU A 170 8.40 -6.21 16.46
CA LEU A 170 8.37 -5.93 17.90
C LEU A 170 9.09 -7.02 18.70
N CYS A 171 9.69 -6.61 19.80
CA CYS A 171 10.49 -7.48 20.67
C CYS A 171 9.82 -7.78 22.02
N ASP A 172 8.69 -7.14 22.28
CA ASP A 172 7.96 -7.12 23.54
C ASP A 172 6.54 -7.71 23.41
#